data_AF-A0AAV1AS99-F1
#
_entry.id   AF-A0AAV1AS99-F1
#
_cell.length_a   1.000
_cell.length_b   1.000
_cell.length_c   1.000
_cell.angle_alpha   90.00
_cell.angle_beta   90.00
_cell.angle_gamma   90.00
#
_symmetry.space_group_name_H-M   'P 1'
#
loop_
_entity.id
_entity.type
_entity.pdbx_description
1 polymer ?
#
loop_
_entity_poly.entity_id
_entity_poly.type
_entity_poly.pdbx_seq_one_letter_code
_entity_poly.pdbx_strand_id
1 'polypeptide(L)'
;MIWNGFNCKSFECLNGRKLNRDCVHCFDLVNGYENQRFVKSKGKNDFLVDDVLQLGNDGIRIGFDIGIGSGSFAAVMSERNVTMITSTLNVNGPFNEFIAARGIFPVYLSLDHRFPFVQSSI
;
A
#
# COMPACT_ATOMS: atom_id res chain seq x y z
N MET A 1 -16.01 -16.22 2.50
CA MET A 1 -14.67 -16.15 3.13
C MET A 1 -13.72 -15.54 2.11
N ILE A 2 -12.96 -14.50 2.47
CA ILE A 2 -12.34 -13.57 1.51
C ILE A 2 -11.28 -14.23 0.61
N TRP A 3 -10.71 -15.33 1.07
CA TRP A 3 -9.74 -16.12 0.32
C TRP A 3 -10.37 -17.08 -0.70
N ASN A 4 -11.71 -17.26 -0.71
CA ASN A 4 -12.36 -18.31 -1.52
C ASN A 4 -12.16 -18.15 -3.02
N GLY A 5 -11.98 -16.92 -3.53
CA GLY A 5 -11.73 -16.64 -4.95
C GLY A 5 -10.30 -16.90 -5.43
N PHE A 6 -9.37 -17.23 -4.53
CA PHE A 6 -7.96 -17.43 -4.88
C PHE A 6 -7.57 -18.90 -4.78
N ASN A 7 -6.80 -19.40 -5.76
CA ASN A 7 -6.21 -20.75 -5.71
C ASN A 7 -5.19 -20.93 -4.58
N CYS A 8 -4.76 -19.83 -3.98
CA CYS A 8 -3.77 -19.79 -2.91
C CYS A 8 -4.41 -19.24 -1.63
N LYS A 9 -4.15 -19.89 -0.49
CA LYS A 9 -4.81 -19.59 0.79
C LYS A 9 -3.86 -19.05 1.88
N SER A 10 -2.62 -18.73 1.52
CA SER A 10 -1.63 -18.13 2.41
C SER A 10 -0.77 -17.11 1.66
N PHE A 11 -0.19 -16.13 2.37
CA PHE A 11 0.76 -15.18 1.78
C PHE A 11 2.00 -15.88 1.23
N GLU A 12 2.48 -16.91 1.93
CA GLU A 12 3.64 -17.71 1.50
C GLU A 12 3.42 -18.35 0.11
N CYS A 13 2.25 -18.94 -0.13
CA CYS A 13 1.97 -19.52 -1.44
C CYS A 13 1.78 -18.43 -2.53
N LEU A 14 1.41 -17.20 -2.16
CA LEU A 14 1.32 -16.07 -3.09
C LEU A 14 2.71 -15.52 -3.44
N ASN A 15 3.71 -15.65 -2.57
CA ASN A 15 5.08 -15.21 -2.83
C ASN A 15 5.71 -15.90 -4.04
N GLY A 16 5.36 -17.17 -4.30
CA GLY A 16 5.82 -17.91 -5.47
C GLY A 16 5.10 -17.56 -6.78
N ARG A 17 4.15 -16.62 -6.78
CA ARG A 17 3.31 -16.32 -7.95
C ARG A 17 3.54 -14.90 -8.46
N LYS A 18 3.55 -14.76 -9.79
CA LYS A 18 3.49 -13.46 -10.46
C LYS A 18 2.03 -13.05 -10.60
N LEU A 19 1.60 -12.10 -9.78
CA LEU A 19 0.19 -11.68 -9.74
C LEU A 19 -0.14 -10.59 -10.78
N ASN A 20 0.81 -9.72 -11.05
CA ASN A 20 0.80 -8.77 -12.17
C ASN A 20 2.26 -8.35 -12.50
N ARG A 21 2.45 -7.43 -13.44
CA ARG A 21 3.80 -6.96 -13.85
C ARG A 21 4.53 -6.25 -12.71
N ASP A 22 3.82 -5.51 -11.88
CA ASP A 22 4.35 -4.63 -10.83
C ASP A 22 4.38 -5.29 -9.45
N CYS A 23 3.93 -6.56 -9.38
CA CYS A 23 3.76 -7.31 -8.16
C CYS A 23 4.36 -8.72 -8.28
N VAL A 24 5.68 -8.75 -8.21
CA VAL A 24 6.49 -9.96 -8.08
C VAL A 24 7.01 -9.98 -6.65
N HIS A 25 6.61 -10.97 -5.84
CA HIS A 25 6.94 -11.08 -4.41
C HIS A 25 6.38 -9.96 -3.50
N CYS A 26 5.21 -9.38 -3.82
CA CYS A 26 4.62 -8.31 -2.98
C CYS A 26 4.31 -8.68 -1.53
N PHE A 27 4.16 -9.98 -1.25
CA PHE A 27 3.84 -10.46 0.10
C PHE A 27 5.09 -10.97 0.84
N ASP A 28 6.28 -10.90 0.23
CA ASP A 28 7.54 -11.28 0.86
C ASP A 28 8.19 -10.03 1.45
N LEU A 29 7.99 -9.82 2.76
CA LEU A 29 8.63 -8.71 3.47
C LEU A 29 10.05 -9.05 3.94
N VAL A 30 10.46 -10.32 3.90
CA VAL A 30 11.76 -10.77 4.42
C VAL A 30 12.80 -10.74 3.32
N ASN A 31 12.51 -11.37 2.18
CA ASN A 31 13.41 -11.46 1.03
C ASN A 31 12.97 -10.60 -0.16
N GLY A 32 11.75 -10.03 -0.11
CA GLY A 32 11.24 -9.16 -1.16
C GLY A 32 11.71 -7.70 -1.02
N TYR A 33 11.29 -6.88 -1.98
CA TYR A 33 11.70 -5.48 -2.08
C TYR A 33 10.70 -4.50 -1.44
N GLU A 34 9.51 -4.96 -1.06
CA GLU A 34 8.42 -4.10 -0.58
C GLU A 34 8.78 -3.30 0.68
N ASN A 35 9.58 -3.87 1.59
CA ASN A 35 10.08 -3.18 2.79
C ASN A 35 11.16 -2.11 2.51
N GLN A 36 11.77 -2.11 1.32
CA GLN A 36 12.79 -1.14 0.91
C GLN A 36 12.25 -0.05 -0.03
N ARG A 37 11.02 -0.20 -0.52
CA ARG A 37 10.38 0.83 -1.36
C ARG A 37 10.27 2.14 -0.58
N PHE A 38 10.46 3.26 -1.27
CA PHE A 38 10.34 4.62 -0.72
C PHE A 38 11.36 5.01 0.35
N VAL A 39 12.27 4.11 0.74
CA VAL A 39 13.40 4.40 1.64
C VAL A 39 14.69 4.63 0.86
N LYS A 40 14.85 3.98 -0.30
CA LYS A 40 16.01 4.13 -1.18
C LYS A 40 15.59 4.60 -2.57
N SER A 41 16.26 5.61 -3.07
CA SER A 41 16.07 6.11 -4.44
C SER A 41 16.60 5.11 -5.46
N LYS A 42 15.83 4.89 -6.53
CA LYS A 42 16.20 4.19 -7.76
C LYS A 42 16.50 5.15 -8.90
N GLY A 43 16.18 6.43 -8.76
CA GLY A 43 16.37 7.45 -9.77
C GLY A 43 16.17 8.86 -9.26
N LYS A 44 16.58 9.84 -10.08
CA LYS A 44 16.57 11.27 -9.72
C LYS A 44 15.17 11.85 -9.44
N ASN A 45 14.12 11.14 -9.83
CA ASN A 45 12.72 11.62 -9.74
C ASN A 45 11.92 10.89 -8.65
N ASP A 46 12.58 10.09 -7.81
CA ASP A 46 11.91 9.40 -6.72
C ASP A 46 11.75 10.34 -5.52
N PHE A 47 10.55 10.36 -4.94
CA PHE A 47 10.30 10.97 -3.64
C PHE A 47 10.41 9.91 -2.56
N LEU A 48 11.33 10.11 -1.61
CA LEU A 48 11.48 9.23 -0.46
C LEU A 48 10.55 9.65 0.67
N VAL A 49 10.28 8.73 1.58
CA VAL A 49 9.44 9.00 2.75
C VAL A 49 9.98 10.19 3.54
N ASP A 50 11.30 10.28 3.73
CA ASP A 50 11.91 11.39 4.46
C ASP A 50 11.73 12.73 3.71
N ASP A 51 11.72 12.75 2.38
CA ASP A 51 11.44 13.95 1.59
C ASP A 51 10.00 14.42 1.80
N VAL A 52 9.04 13.49 1.81
CA VAL A 52 7.63 13.79 2.05
C VAL A 52 7.40 14.30 3.48
N LEU A 53 8.05 13.70 4.47
CA LEU A 53 7.91 14.10 5.87
C LEU A 53 8.47 15.50 6.14
N GLN A 54 9.48 15.94 5.38
CA GLN A 54 10.07 17.28 5.48
C GLN A 54 9.14 18.38 4.94
N LEU A 55 8.14 18.05 4.12
CA LEU A 55 7.18 19.04 3.59
C LEU A 55 6.18 19.52 4.65
N GLY A 56 6.03 18.78 5.75
CA GLY A 56 5.10 19.09 6.83
C GLY A 56 5.81 19.67 8.05
N ASN A 57 5.07 20.43 8.85
CA ASN A 57 5.53 20.93 10.15
C ASN A 57 5.22 19.89 11.26
N ASP A 58 5.52 20.28 12.50
CA ASP A 58 5.13 19.52 13.69
C ASP A 58 3.60 19.57 13.86
N GLY A 59 2.95 18.40 13.85
CA GLY A 59 1.49 18.30 13.95
C GLY A 59 0.98 16.89 13.69
N ILE A 60 -0.35 16.72 13.74
CA ILE A 60 -1.00 15.46 13.40
C ILE A 60 -0.85 15.23 11.90
N ARG A 61 -0.28 14.08 11.53
CA ARG A 61 -0.07 13.68 10.12
C ARG A 61 -0.98 12.51 9.81
N ILE A 62 -1.92 12.73 8.89
CA ILE A 62 -2.78 11.70 8.32
C ILE A 62 -2.46 11.59 6.85
N GLY A 63 -2.03 10.40 6.41
CA GLY A 63 -1.77 10.11 5.02
C GLY A 63 -2.84 9.20 4.44
N PHE A 64 -3.13 9.40 3.15
CA PHE A 64 -4.08 8.57 2.42
C PHE A 64 -3.39 7.91 1.23
N ASP A 65 -3.25 6.59 1.28
CA ASP A 65 -2.57 5.77 0.28
C ASP A 65 -3.61 5.08 -0.61
N ILE A 66 -3.79 5.56 -1.84
CA ILE A 66 -4.64 4.93 -2.85
C ILE A 66 -3.73 4.32 -3.90
N GLY A 67 -3.80 3.00 -4.07
CA GLY A 67 -2.95 2.36 -5.04
C GLY A 67 -3.36 0.95 -5.39
N ILE A 68 -2.42 0.26 -6.02
CA ILE A 68 -2.49 -1.15 -6.35
C ILE A 68 -1.21 -1.77 -5.79
N GLY A 69 -1.34 -2.73 -4.87
CA GLY A 69 -0.20 -3.38 -4.25
C GLY A 69 -0.36 -3.59 -2.75
N SER A 70 0.75 -3.84 -2.07
CA SER A 70 0.83 -4.30 -0.68
C SER A 70 0.90 -3.19 0.39
N GLY A 71 0.63 -1.93 0.01
CA GLY A 71 0.58 -0.79 0.94
C GLY A 71 1.94 -0.41 1.52
N SER A 72 3.02 -0.61 0.77
CA SER A 72 4.38 -0.41 1.28
C SER A 72 4.72 1.04 1.62
N PHE A 73 4.20 2.01 0.87
CA PHE A 73 4.35 3.42 1.23
C PHE A 73 3.67 3.72 2.57
N ALA A 74 2.40 3.29 2.73
CA ALA A 74 1.69 3.43 3.99
C ALA A 74 2.39 2.73 5.17
N ALA A 75 2.98 1.56 4.94
CA ALA A 75 3.71 0.86 5.99
C ALA A 75 4.91 1.67 6.47
N VAL A 76 5.75 2.16 5.56
CA VAL A 76 6.93 2.95 5.93
C VAL A 76 6.53 4.28 6.58
N MET A 77 5.47 4.94 6.10
CA MET A 77 4.93 6.15 6.73
C MET A 77 4.39 5.87 8.14
N SER A 78 3.71 4.74 8.35
CA SER A 78 3.22 4.31 9.66
C SER A 78 4.36 4.06 10.65
N GLU A 79 5.48 3.49 10.21
CA GLU A 79 6.69 3.34 11.03
C GLU A 79 7.32 4.70 11.43
N ARG A 80 6.96 5.78 10.73
CA ARG A 80 7.38 7.16 11.04
C ARG A 80 6.29 7.97 11.76
N ASN A 81 5.38 7.30 12.46
CA ASN A 81 4.30 7.90 13.25
C ASN A 81 3.27 8.71 12.43
N VAL A 82 3.08 8.38 11.15
CA VAL A 82 1.97 8.92 10.35
C VAL A 82 0.77 7.98 10.46
N THR A 83 -0.41 8.52 10.73
CA THR A 83 -1.64 7.72 10.66
C THR A 83 -2.01 7.48 9.21
N MET A 84 -1.92 6.23 8.75
CA MET A 84 -2.18 5.90 7.35
C MET A 84 -3.55 5.24 7.19
N ILE A 85 -4.33 5.79 6.28
CA ILE A 85 -5.53 5.18 5.73
C ILE A 85 -5.15 4.67 4.34
N THR A 86 -5.43 3.42 4.03
CA THR A 86 -5.02 2.82 2.75
C THR A 86 -6.20 2.22 2.02
N SER A 87 -6.27 2.39 0.70
CA SER A 87 -7.23 1.69 -0.16
C SER A 87 -6.50 1.05 -1.33
N THR A 88 -6.70 -0.25 -1.51
CA THR A 88 -6.15 -1.01 -2.64
C THR A 88 -7.21 -1.94 -3.22
N LEU A 89 -6.98 -2.40 -4.44
CA LEU A 89 -7.84 -3.40 -5.07
C LEU A 89 -7.29 -4.81 -4.83
N ASN A 90 -8.17 -5.76 -4.49
CA ASN A 90 -7.82 -7.18 -4.34
C ASN A 90 -7.74 -7.89 -5.72
N VAL A 91 -6.92 -7.38 -6.64
CA VAL A 91 -6.74 -7.94 -7.99
C VAL A 91 -5.75 -9.09 -7.95
N ASN A 92 -6.20 -10.32 -8.24
CA ASN A 92 -5.39 -11.54 -8.24
C ASN A 92 -4.73 -11.89 -6.88
N GLY A 93 -5.04 -11.14 -5.81
CA GLY A 93 -4.55 -11.42 -4.47
C GLY A 93 -5.29 -10.60 -3.40
N PRO A 94 -5.17 -11.01 -2.12
CA PRO A 94 -5.83 -10.39 -0.98
C PRO A 94 -4.93 -9.27 -0.39
N PHE A 95 -4.82 -8.17 -1.12
CA PHE A 95 -3.94 -7.05 -0.74
C PHE A 95 -4.44 -6.28 0.49
N ASN A 96 -5.75 -6.04 0.60
CA ASN A 96 -6.32 -5.35 1.76
C ASN A 96 -6.09 -6.14 3.07
N GLU A 97 -6.16 -7.47 3.00
CA GLU A 97 -5.90 -8.35 4.13
C GLU A 97 -4.42 -8.34 4.50
N PHE A 98 -3.53 -8.29 3.51
CA PHE A 98 -2.11 -8.15 3.76
C PHE A 98 -1.78 -6.82 4.43
N ILE A 99 -2.39 -5.73 3.99
CA ILE A 99 -2.23 -4.39 4.58
C ILE A 99 -2.75 -4.38 6.02
N ALA A 100 -3.93 -4.97 6.27
CA ALA A 100 -4.46 -5.15 7.63
C ALA A 100 -3.51 -5.96 8.52
N ALA A 101 -2.92 -7.05 8.00
CA ALA A 101 -1.97 -7.87 8.74
C ALA A 101 -0.67 -7.12 9.08
N ARG A 102 -0.34 -6.05 8.35
CA ARG A 102 0.75 -5.12 8.68
C ARG A 102 0.36 -4.04 9.70
N GLY A 103 -0.86 -4.08 10.24
CA GLY A 103 -1.36 -3.12 11.23
C GLY A 103 -1.82 -1.77 10.65
N ILE A 104 -1.96 -1.67 9.33
CA ILE A 104 -2.41 -0.47 8.63
C ILE A 104 -3.91 -0.59 8.39
N PHE A 105 -4.66 0.51 8.49
CA PHE A 105 -6.11 0.49 8.34
C PHE A 105 -6.53 0.47 6.86
N PRO A 106 -7.04 -0.65 6.30
CA PRO A 106 -7.55 -0.67 4.94
C PRO A 106 -8.98 -0.13 4.88
N VAL A 107 -9.28 0.63 3.84
CA VAL A 107 -10.62 1.05 3.44
C VAL A 107 -10.95 0.35 2.14
N TYR A 108 -11.97 -0.51 2.16
CA TYR A 108 -12.47 -1.14 0.94
C TYR A 108 -13.28 -0.14 0.14
N LEU A 109 -12.73 0.30 -0.99
CA LEU A 109 -13.44 1.13 -1.96
C LEU A 109 -13.69 0.31 -3.23
N SER A 110 -14.92 0.37 -3.74
CA SER A 110 -15.19 -0.02 -5.12
C SER A 110 -14.82 1.11 -6.08
N LEU A 111 -14.68 0.82 -7.37
CA LEU A 111 -14.39 1.82 -8.41
C LEU A 111 -15.47 2.91 -8.51
N ASP A 112 -16.69 2.62 -8.04
CA ASP A 112 -17.81 3.56 -8.06
C ASP A 112 -17.84 4.50 -6.84
N HIS A 113 -17.03 4.22 -5.81
CA HIS A 113 -16.93 5.10 -4.65
C HIS A 113 -16.16 6.37 -5.01
N ARG A 114 -16.75 7.52 -4.66
CA ARG A 114 -16.11 8.83 -4.75
C ARG A 114 -15.88 9.36 -3.35
N PHE A 115 -14.70 9.92 -3.13
CA PHE A 115 -14.46 10.70 -1.92
C PHE A 115 -15.28 11.98 -1.94
N PRO A 116 -15.69 12.49 -0.77
CA PRO A 116 -16.44 13.74 -0.64
C PRO A 116 -15.52 14.97 -0.83
N PHE A 117 -14.62 14.94 -1.83
CA PHE A 117 -13.88 16.11 -2.28
C PHE A 117 -14.71 16.84 -3.34
N VAL A 118 -14.78 18.16 -3.25
CA VAL A 118 -15.51 18.97 -4.24
C VAL A 118 -14.84 18.79 -5.60
N GLN A 119 -15.62 18.33 -6.58
CA GLN A 119 -15.19 18.33 -7.97
C GLN A 119 -15.21 19.78 -8.47
N SER A 120 -14.09 20.49 -8.35
CA SER A 120 -13.87 21.76 -9.04
C SER A 120 -13.54 21.47 -10.51
N SER A 121 -14.58 21.29 -11.32
CA SER A 121 -14.43 21.31 -12.78
C SER A 121 -14.40 22.77 -13.26
N ILE A 122 -13.30 23.16 -13.92
CA ILE A 122 -13.29 24.24 -14.92
C ILE A 122 -13.82 23.63 -16.22
#